data_AF-A0A397GF59-F1
#
_entry.id   AF-A0A397GF59-F1
#
_cell.length_a   1.000
_cell.length_b   1.000
_cell.length_c   1.000
_cell.angle_alpha   90.00
_cell.angle_beta   90.00
_cell.angle_gamma   90.00
#
_symmetry.space_group_name_H-M   'P 1'
#
loop_
_entity.id
_entity.type
_entity.pdbx_description
1 polymer ?
#
loop_
_entity_poly.entity_id
_entity_poly.type
_entity_poly.pdbx_seq_one_letter_code
_entity_poly.pdbx_strand_id
1 'polypeptide(L)'
;MDLSRFPSSVQVNAVIFQSILREMGLEGSIRISATEMEYEERPRTRRSFADRIHDRIPLFLSDLQREGTNLTPLPVPSGDNWEEQVAYVCNEINQLTSNTKHDEQLLHYYQLGFLMSQRGFSTAARNRAKTYLLFNRLRDFWEISRRAYLLYNTRGTWNILGTKHITCHTLRHMSDIDFQGVILQEAADAKIKELINFPSDF
;
A
#
# COMPACT_ATOMS: atom_id res chain seq x y z
N MET A 1 34.07 11.91 1.61
CA MET A 1 35.11 12.53 0.78
C MET A 1 35.99 13.36 1.69
N ASP A 2 37.29 13.08 1.76
CA ASP A 2 38.23 13.91 2.50
C ASP A 2 38.78 14.99 1.55
N LEU A 3 38.27 16.21 1.70
CA LEU A 3 38.64 17.36 0.87
C LEU A 3 39.80 18.18 1.46
N SER A 4 40.31 17.79 2.63
CA SER A 4 41.33 18.55 3.38
C SER A 4 42.64 18.77 2.61
N ARG A 5 42.90 17.95 1.59
CA ARG A 5 44.10 17.98 0.75
C ARG A 5 44.02 18.98 -0.41
N PHE A 6 42.86 19.58 -0.67
CA PHE A 6 42.66 20.51 -1.78
C PHE A 6 42.63 21.98 -1.32
N PRO A 7 42.98 22.95 -2.18
CA PRO A 7 42.84 24.37 -1.87
C PRO A 7 41.40 24.75 -1.51
N SER A 8 41.22 25.73 -0.61
CA SER A 8 39.89 26.11 -0.09
C SER A 8 38.88 26.47 -1.17
N SER A 9 39.30 27.09 -2.27
CA SER A 9 38.44 27.42 -3.41
C SER A 9 37.85 26.17 -4.07
N VAL A 10 38.62 25.09 -4.18
CA VAL A 10 38.18 23.80 -4.73
C VAL A 10 37.23 23.11 -3.76
N GLN A 11 37.51 23.17 -2.45
CA GLN A 11 36.61 22.60 -1.44
C GLN A 11 35.23 23.27 -1.46
N VAL A 12 35.20 24.61 -1.52
CA VAL A 12 33.95 25.39 -1.57
C VAL A 12 33.16 25.05 -2.83
N ASN A 13 33.81 25.03 -4.00
CA ASN A 13 33.14 24.69 -5.26
C ASN A 13 32.59 23.26 -5.25
N ALA A 14 33.32 22.29 -4.69
CA ALA A 14 32.86 20.92 -4.55
C ALA A 14 31.60 20.80 -3.68
N VAL A 15 31.56 21.53 -2.57
CA VAL A 15 30.40 21.56 -1.66
C VAL A 15 29.19 22.21 -2.34
N ILE A 16 29.38 23.34 -3.03
CA ILE A 16 28.32 24.03 -3.78
C ILE A 16 27.77 23.10 -4.85
N PHE A 17 28.63 22.47 -5.65
CA PHE A 17 28.21 21.59 -6.73
C PHE A 17 27.47 20.36 -6.19
N GLN A 18 27.92 19.78 -5.07
CA GLN A 18 27.21 18.69 -4.40
C GLN A 18 25.83 19.12 -3.87
N SER A 19 25.67 20.38 -3.44
CA SER A 19 24.38 20.94 -3.04
C SER A 19 23.43 21.07 -4.22
N ILE A 20 23.91 21.60 -5.34
CA ILE A 20 23.13 21.75 -6.59
C ILE A 20 22.67 20.38 -7.09
N LEU A 21 23.56 19.39 -7.10
CA LEU A 21 23.21 18.02 -7.49
C LEU A 21 22.10 17.43 -6.60
N ARG A 22 22.13 17.70 -5.29
CA ARG A 22 21.07 17.26 -4.37
C ARG A 22 19.74 17.95 -4.65
N GLU A 23 19.75 19.25 -4.93
CA GLU A 23 18.54 20.00 -5.31
C GLU A 23 17.94 19.45 -6.60
N MET A 24 18.78 18.97 -7.52
CA MET A 24 18.37 18.31 -8.77
C MET A 24 17.97 16.83 -8.60
N GLY A 25 17.98 16.30 -7.37
CA GLY A 25 17.62 14.90 -7.09
C GLY A 25 18.67 13.86 -7.53
N LEU A 26 19.90 14.30 -7.78
CA LEU A 26 21.03 13.45 -8.16
C LEU A 26 21.78 13.01 -6.89
N GLU A 27 21.66 11.72 -6.55
CA GLU A 27 22.17 11.15 -5.29
C GLU A 27 23.64 10.69 -5.33
N GLY A 28 24.34 10.93 -6.44
CA GLY A 28 25.75 10.58 -6.59
C GLY A 28 26.70 11.45 -5.76
N SER A 29 27.98 11.10 -5.81
CA SER A 29 29.05 11.87 -5.16
C SER A 29 30.07 12.32 -6.19
N ILE A 30 30.55 13.54 -6.01
CA ILE A 30 31.67 14.04 -6.78
C ILE A 30 32.95 13.34 -6.29
N ARG A 31 33.79 12.86 -7.20
CA ARG A 31 35.19 12.51 -6.98
C ARG A 31 36.08 13.59 -7.58
N ILE A 32 37.09 14.01 -6.82
CA ILE A 32 38.07 15.01 -7.26
C ILE A 32 39.43 14.34 -7.18
N SER A 33 40.13 14.30 -8.30
CA SER A 33 41.53 13.90 -8.39
C SER A 33 42.40 15.13 -8.68
N ALA A 34 43.71 14.93 -8.89
CA ALA A 34 44.61 16.01 -9.25
C ALA A 34 44.33 16.57 -10.67
N THR A 35 43.66 15.81 -11.53
CA THR A 35 43.50 16.13 -12.96
C THR A 35 42.05 16.25 -13.42
N GLU A 36 41.10 15.69 -12.67
CA GLU A 36 39.70 15.63 -13.08
C GLU A 36 38.73 15.69 -11.89
N MET A 37 37.52 16.15 -12.17
CA MET A 37 36.38 16.12 -11.28
C MET A 37 35.29 15.30 -11.95
N GLU A 38 35.00 14.13 -11.39
CA GLU A 38 34.02 13.19 -11.93
C GLU A 38 32.81 13.12 -11.02
N TYR A 39 31.62 12.98 -11.61
CA TYR A 39 30.42 12.62 -10.87
C TYR A 39 30.30 11.09 -10.86
N GLU A 40 30.45 10.48 -9.69
CA GLU A 40 30.17 9.07 -9.49
C GLU A 40 28.72 8.92 -9.05
N GLU A 41 27.85 8.52 -9.97
CA GLU A 41 26.48 8.20 -9.63
C GLU A 41 26.48 7.04 -8.64
N ARG A 42 25.86 7.24 -7.46
CA ARG A 42 25.74 6.15 -6.50
C ARG A 42 24.90 5.07 -7.17
N PRO A 43 25.39 3.82 -7.29
CA PRO A 43 24.56 2.75 -7.80
C PRO A 43 23.35 2.67 -6.88
N ARG A 44 22.15 2.88 -7.42
CA ARG A 44 20.85 2.73 -6.72
C ARG A 44 20.74 1.29 -6.22
N THR A 45 21.37 1.00 -5.08
CA THR A 45 21.49 -0.36 -4.53
C THR A 45 20.38 -0.67 -3.54
N ARG A 46 19.59 0.32 -3.12
CA ARG A 46 18.41 0.09 -2.30
C ARG A 46 17.17 0.10 -3.19
N ARG A 47 16.80 -1.08 -3.71
CA ARG A 47 15.50 -1.28 -4.36
C ARG A 47 14.40 -0.66 -3.51
N SER A 48 13.50 0.07 -4.14
CA SER A 48 12.40 0.71 -3.45
C SER A 48 11.50 -0.36 -2.82
N PHE A 49 10.70 0.01 -1.83
CA PHE A 49 9.72 -0.92 -1.28
C PHE A 49 8.70 -1.34 -2.35
N ALA A 50 8.33 -0.42 -3.24
CA ALA A 50 7.43 -0.70 -4.36
C ALA A 50 8.04 -1.71 -5.32
N ASP A 51 9.33 -1.62 -5.64
CA ASP A 51 10.02 -2.59 -6.52
C ASP A 51 9.97 -4.00 -5.93
N ARG A 52 10.18 -4.11 -4.61
CA ARG A 52 10.09 -5.40 -3.90
C ARG A 52 8.67 -5.95 -3.83
N ILE A 53 7.65 -5.09 -3.82
CA ILE A 53 6.25 -5.51 -3.95
C ILE A 53 5.99 -5.97 -5.39
N HIS A 54 6.49 -5.23 -6.39
CA HIS A 54 6.31 -5.54 -7.80
C HIS A 54 6.85 -6.94 -8.12
N ASP A 55 8.04 -7.29 -7.62
CA ASP A 55 8.62 -8.63 -7.75
C ASP A 55 7.72 -9.75 -7.18
N ARG A 56 6.77 -9.43 -6.29
CA ARG A 56 5.85 -10.38 -5.65
C ARG A 56 4.45 -10.39 -6.27
N ILE A 57 4.20 -9.60 -7.32
CA ILE A 57 2.91 -9.59 -8.03
C ILE A 57 2.41 -11.00 -8.36
N PRO A 58 3.22 -11.93 -8.90
CA PRO A 58 2.74 -13.28 -9.20
C PRO A 58 2.11 -14.02 -8.01
N LEU A 59 2.61 -13.78 -6.79
CA LEU A 59 2.03 -14.35 -5.56
C LEU A 59 0.68 -13.72 -5.21
N PHE A 60 0.53 -12.42 -5.46
CA PHE A 60 -0.74 -11.72 -5.25
C PHE A 60 -1.79 -12.19 -6.26
N LEU A 61 -1.41 -12.38 -7.52
CA LEU A 61 -2.31 -12.94 -8.53
C LEU A 61 -2.77 -14.35 -8.14
N SER A 62 -1.86 -15.17 -7.59
CA SER A 62 -2.23 -16.49 -7.07
C SER A 62 -3.23 -16.42 -5.92
N ASP A 63 -3.15 -15.44 -5.01
CA ASP A 63 -4.15 -15.24 -3.95
C ASP A 63 -5.53 -14.91 -4.55
N LEU A 64 -5.55 -14.04 -5.57
CA LEU A 64 -6.80 -13.63 -6.24
C LEU A 64 -7.43 -14.76 -7.05
N GLN A 65 -6.63 -15.59 -7.70
CA GLN A 65 -7.11 -16.69 -8.54
C GLN A 65 -7.64 -17.90 -7.77
N ARG A 66 -7.55 -17.90 -6.43
CA ARG A 66 -8.17 -18.93 -5.59
C ARG A 66 -9.65 -19.05 -5.95
N GLU A 67 -10.22 -20.24 -5.81
CA GLU A 67 -11.65 -20.47 -6.02
C GLU A 67 -12.45 -20.16 -4.75
N GLY A 68 -13.68 -19.69 -4.93
CA GLY A 68 -14.59 -19.35 -3.84
C GLY A 68 -15.09 -20.60 -3.14
N THR A 69 -14.46 -20.98 -2.02
CA THR A 69 -14.89 -22.13 -1.23
C THR A 69 -15.94 -21.79 -0.18
N ASN A 70 -16.09 -20.50 0.16
CA ASN A 70 -17.02 -20.05 1.19
C ASN A 70 -17.63 -18.69 0.85
N LEU A 71 -18.86 -18.67 0.33
CA LEU A 71 -19.58 -17.46 -0.05
C LEU A 71 -20.29 -16.77 1.13
N THR A 72 -19.96 -17.13 2.38
CA THR A 72 -20.58 -16.50 3.55
C THR A 72 -20.31 -14.99 3.53
N PRO A 73 -21.35 -14.15 3.59
CA PRO A 73 -21.18 -12.72 3.69
C PRO A 73 -20.33 -12.36 4.90
N LEU A 74 -19.48 -11.34 4.75
CA LEU A 74 -18.74 -10.84 5.90
C LEU A 74 -19.69 -10.26 6.95
N PRO A 75 -19.34 -10.36 8.24
CA PRO A 75 -20.14 -9.77 9.29
C PRO A 75 -20.26 -8.26 9.08
N VAL A 76 -21.49 -7.77 9.22
CA VAL A 76 -21.76 -6.34 9.30
C VAL A 76 -21.10 -5.81 10.57
N PRO A 77 -20.38 -4.68 10.52
CA PRO A 77 -19.82 -4.07 11.72
C PRO A 77 -20.89 -3.77 12.77
N SER A 78 -20.56 -3.98 14.05
CA SER A 78 -21.46 -3.67 15.16
C SER A 78 -21.75 -2.17 15.25
N GLY A 79 -22.98 -1.82 15.61
CA GLY A 79 -23.45 -0.43 15.79
C GLY A 79 -24.77 -0.17 15.07
N ASP A 80 -25.61 0.68 15.66
CA ASP A 80 -26.97 0.96 15.19
C ASP A 80 -27.00 1.95 14.02
N ASN A 81 -25.93 2.75 13.90
CA ASN A 81 -25.76 3.73 12.84
C ASN A 81 -24.33 3.72 12.29
N TRP A 82 -24.14 4.45 11.19
CA TRP A 82 -22.86 4.52 10.48
C TRP A 82 -21.72 5.01 11.38
N GLU A 83 -21.96 6.00 12.23
CA GLU A 83 -20.97 6.58 13.14
C GLU A 83 -20.50 5.57 14.18
N GLU A 84 -21.42 4.80 14.76
CA GLU A 84 -21.12 3.72 15.70
C GLU A 84 -20.36 2.58 15.03
N GLN A 85 -20.73 2.22 13.81
CA GLN A 85 -20.02 1.21 13.02
C GLN A 85 -18.58 1.64 12.71
N VAL A 86 -18.37 2.91 12.35
CA VAL A 86 -17.03 3.46 12.15
C VAL A 86 -16.22 3.44 13.44
N ALA A 87 -16.83 3.83 14.57
CA ALA A 87 -16.18 3.80 15.87
C ALA A 87 -15.75 2.38 16.25
N TYR A 88 -16.64 1.41 16.08
CA TYR A 88 -16.39 -0.01 16.34
C TYR A 88 -15.21 -0.53 15.51
N VAL A 89 -15.26 -0.37 14.18
CA VAL A 89 -14.19 -0.86 13.29
C VAL A 89 -12.84 -0.17 13.59
N CYS A 90 -12.85 1.13 13.89
CA CYS A 90 -11.61 1.83 14.27
C CYS A 90 -11.03 1.30 15.57
N ASN A 91 -11.85 0.93 16.55
CA ASN A 91 -11.40 0.29 17.78
C ASN A 91 -10.81 -1.09 17.53
N GLU A 92 -11.37 -1.89 16.63
CA GLU A 92 -10.78 -3.16 16.21
C GLU A 92 -9.42 -2.95 15.53
N ILE A 93 -9.31 -1.97 14.63
CA ILE A 93 -8.04 -1.60 13.97
C ILE A 93 -6.97 -1.17 15.00
N ASN A 94 -7.37 -0.46 16.05
CA ASN A 94 -6.47 -0.03 17.10
C ASN A 94 -5.87 -1.23 17.88
N GLN A 95 -6.63 -2.32 18.02
CA GLN A 95 -6.22 -3.54 18.73
C GLN A 95 -5.31 -4.46 17.89
N LEU A 96 -5.19 -4.24 16.57
CA LEU A 96 -4.35 -5.08 15.71
C LEU A 96 -2.88 -5.06 16.15
N THR A 97 -2.25 -6.22 16.26
CA THR A 97 -0.83 -6.34 16.62
C THR A 97 -0.03 -6.94 15.47
N SER A 98 1.30 -7.03 15.62
CA SER A 98 2.15 -7.78 14.68
C SER A 98 1.79 -9.26 14.58
N ASN A 99 1.11 -9.80 15.59
CA ASN A 99 0.73 -11.22 15.66
C ASN A 99 -0.67 -11.48 15.08
N THR A 100 -1.46 -10.45 14.84
CA THR A 100 -2.78 -10.60 14.22
C THR A 100 -2.64 -11.13 12.80
N LYS A 101 -3.46 -12.11 12.41
CA LYS A 101 -3.37 -12.71 11.08
C LYS A 101 -3.64 -11.68 9.98
N HIS A 102 -3.03 -11.87 8.83
CA HIS A 102 -3.11 -10.90 7.73
C HIS A 102 -4.52 -10.73 7.18
N ASP A 103 -5.28 -11.82 7.07
CA ASP A 103 -6.67 -11.81 6.64
C ASP A 103 -7.59 -11.08 7.63
N GLU A 104 -7.39 -11.29 8.93
CA GLU A 104 -8.09 -10.55 9.99
C GLU A 104 -7.80 -9.05 9.93
N GLN A 105 -6.53 -8.64 9.76
CA GLN A 105 -6.19 -7.23 9.57
C GLN A 105 -6.89 -6.66 8.32
N LEU A 106 -6.83 -7.39 7.20
CA LEU A 106 -7.46 -6.97 5.94
C LEU A 106 -8.97 -6.84 6.08
N LEU A 107 -9.61 -7.73 6.84
CA LEU A 107 -11.05 -7.69 7.09
C LEU A 107 -11.48 -6.38 7.73
N HIS A 108 -10.81 -5.94 8.79
CA HIS A 108 -11.16 -4.68 9.46
C HIS A 108 -10.91 -3.46 8.57
N TYR A 109 -9.82 -3.45 7.80
CA TYR A 109 -9.59 -2.37 6.85
C TYR A 109 -10.57 -2.39 5.67
N TYR A 110 -10.99 -3.56 5.20
CA TYR A 110 -12.07 -3.71 4.23
C TYR A 110 -13.38 -3.14 4.79
N GLN A 111 -13.77 -3.51 6.01
CA GLN A 111 -14.98 -3.01 6.67
C GLN A 111 -14.94 -1.48 6.80
N LEU A 112 -13.80 -0.91 7.19
CA LEU A 112 -13.66 0.54 7.25
C LEU A 112 -13.82 1.15 5.86
N GLY A 113 -13.20 0.57 4.83
CA GLY A 113 -13.31 1.04 3.46
C GLY A 113 -14.75 0.96 2.91
N PHE A 114 -15.49 -0.09 3.24
CA PHE A 114 -16.91 -0.24 2.94
C PHE A 114 -17.74 0.88 3.59
N LEU A 115 -17.52 1.19 4.87
CA LEU A 115 -18.20 2.31 5.52
C LEU A 115 -17.83 3.65 4.88
N MET A 116 -16.58 3.84 4.49
CA MET A 116 -16.16 5.05 3.80
C MET A 116 -16.80 5.17 2.41
N SER A 117 -16.99 4.07 1.70
CA SER A 117 -17.59 4.05 0.35
C SER A 117 -19.06 4.45 0.37
N GLN A 118 -19.82 4.08 1.42
CA GLN A 118 -21.20 4.53 1.64
C GLN A 118 -21.32 6.07 1.75
N ARG A 119 -20.22 6.75 2.10
CA ARG A 119 -20.12 8.21 2.17
C ARG A 119 -19.25 8.79 1.05
N GLY A 120 -19.09 8.05 -0.05
CA GLY A 120 -18.36 8.47 -1.25
C GLY A 120 -16.87 8.73 -1.01
N PHE A 121 -16.25 8.07 -0.03
CA PHE A 121 -14.87 8.35 0.41
C PHE A 121 -14.62 9.85 0.66
N SER A 122 -15.61 10.55 1.22
CA SER A 122 -15.52 11.99 1.47
C SER A 122 -14.52 12.38 2.56
N THR A 123 -14.03 13.62 2.50
CA THR A 123 -13.17 14.20 3.54
C THR A 123 -13.84 14.19 4.91
N ALA A 124 -15.16 14.40 4.98
CA ALA A 124 -15.91 14.33 6.24
C ALA A 124 -15.86 12.92 6.86
N ALA A 125 -16.09 11.89 6.06
CA ALA A 125 -16.00 10.50 6.52
C ALA A 125 -14.58 10.14 6.97
N ARG A 126 -13.56 10.58 6.21
CA ARG A 126 -12.15 10.44 6.60
C ARG A 126 -11.86 11.08 7.95
N ASN A 127 -12.30 12.32 8.13
CA ASN A 127 -12.08 13.06 9.38
C ASN A 127 -12.80 12.40 10.56
N ARG A 128 -13.99 11.82 10.33
CA ARG A 128 -14.70 11.06 11.36
C ARG A 128 -13.91 9.82 11.79
N ALA A 129 -13.41 9.02 10.87
CA ALA A 129 -12.59 7.85 11.23
C ALA A 129 -11.33 8.25 12.03
N LYS A 130 -10.70 9.38 11.68
CA LYS A 130 -9.53 9.90 12.42
C LYS A 130 -9.83 10.21 13.89
N THR A 131 -11.08 10.50 14.27
CA THR A 131 -11.41 10.79 15.68
C THR A 131 -11.33 9.55 16.57
N TYR A 132 -11.35 8.35 15.99
CA TYR A 132 -11.34 7.08 16.71
C TYR A 132 -10.02 6.32 16.62
N LEU A 133 -9.23 6.58 15.57
CA LEU A 133 -7.98 5.87 15.33
C LEU A 133 -6.83 6.43 16.18
N LEU A 134 -5.97 5.53 16.67
CA LEU A 134 -4.71 5.90 17.31
C LEU A 134 -3.76 6.59 16.33
N PHE A 135 -2.91 7.47 16.85
CA PHE A 135 -1.99 8.30 16.06
C PHE A 135 -1.13 7.50 15.06
N ASN A 136 -0.62 6.34 15.47
CA ASN A 136 0.19 5.46 14.63
C ASN A 136 -0.58 4.82 13.46
N ARG A 137 -1.92 4.82 13.47
CA ARG A 137 -2.79 4.34 12.39
C ARG A 137 -3.16 5.43 11.39
N LEU A 138 -3.17 6.70 11.82
CA LEU A 138 -3.69 7.83 11.04
C LEU A 138 -3.02 8.03 9.68
N ARG A 139 -1.73 7.68 9.58
CA ARG A 139 -0.95 7.88 8.36
C ARG A 139 -1.47 7.03 7.20
N ASP A 140 -1.89 5.80 7.49
CA ASP A 140 -1.98 4.75 6.47
C ASP A 140 -3.38 4.18 6.32
N PHE A 141 -4.25 4.35 7.33
CA PHE A 141 -5.56 3.72 7.35
C PHE A 141 -6.38 4.04 6.10
N TRP A 142 -6.30 5.27 5.60
CA TRP A 142 -7.14 5.73 4.50
C TRP A 142 -6.85 4.95 3.21
N GLU A 143 -5.58 4.86 2.84
CA GLU A 143 -5.17 4.19 1.61
C GLU A 143 -5.37 2.67 1.72
N ILE A 144 -5.03 2.08 2.87
CA ILE A 144 -5.24 0.65 3.11
C ILE A 144 -6.73 0.31 3.02
N SER A 145 -7.59 1.08 3.69
CA SER A 145 -9.05 0.83 3.69
C SER A 145 -9.63 0.95 2.30
N ARG A 146 -9.26 2.01 1.57
CA ARG A 146 -9.72 2.23 0.20
C ARG A 146 -9.31 1.09 -0.73
N ARG A 147 -8.03 0.70 -0.70
CA ARG A 147 -7.51 -0.37 -1.55
C ARG A 147 -8.07 -1.74 -1.18
N ALA A 148 -8.20 -2.05 0.11
CA ALA A 148 -8.83 -3.28 0.57
C ALA A 148 -10.30 -3.35 0.11
N TYR A 149 -11.06 -2.26 0.28
CA TYR A 149 -12.44 -2.19 -0.21
C TYR A 149 -12.52 -2.40 -1.71
N LEU A 150 -11.80 -1.62 -2.51
CA LEU A 150 -11.85 -1.73 -3.97
C LEU A 150 -11.50 -3.15 -4.44
N LEU A 151 -10.44 -3.74 -3.87
CA LEU A 151 -9.98 -5.06 -4.25
C LEU A 151 -11.02 -6.14 -3.96
N TYR A 152 -11.47 -6.24 -2.71
CA TYR A 152 -12.32 -7.35 -2.29
C TYR A 152 -13.80 -7.13 -2.58
N ASN A 153 -14.24 -5.88 -2.79
CA ASN A 153 -15.55 -5.61 -3.38
C ASN A 153 -15.59 -6.04 -4.86
N THR A 154 -14.47 -5.93 -5.58
CA THR A 154 -14.36 -6.38 -6.97
C THR A 154 -14.22 -7.89 -7.07
N ARG A 155 -13.28 -8.48 -6.33
CA ARG A 155 -12.99 -9.91 -6.39
C ARG A 155 -14.06 -10.77 -5.72
N GLY A 156 -14.64 -10.28 -4.63
CA GLY A 156 -15.46 -11.04 -3.70
C GLY A 156 -14.82 -11.11 -2.30
N THR A 157 -15.62 -10.80 -1.28
CA THR A 157 -15.14 -10.67 0.11
C THR A 157 -14.61 -11.95 0.71
N TRP A 158 -15.09 -13.10 0.24
CA TRP A 158 -14.62 -14.40 0.66
C TRP A 158 -13.11 -14.60 0.39
N ASN A 159 -12.56 -13.89 -0.61
CA ASN A 159 -11.15 -14.02 -0.99
C ASN A 159 -10.20 -13.38 0.06
N ILE A 160 -10.72 -12.53 0.94
CA ILE A 160 -9.99 -12.02 2.11
C ILE A 160 -9.54 -13.19 2.99
N LEU A 161 -10.44 -14.13 3.28
CA LEU A 161 -10.15 -15.24 4.18
C LEU A 161 -9.14 -16.19 3.51
N GLY A 162 -8.05 -16.49 4.21
CA GLY A 162 -6.98 -17.36 3.71
C GLY A 162 -6.06 -16.73 2.67
N THR A 163 -6.17 -15.41 2.42
CA THR A 163 -5.15 -14.67 1.66
C THR A 163 -3.82 -14.71 2.40
N LYS A 164 -2.73 -15.01 1.69
CA LYS A 164 -1.42 -15.25 2.30
C LYS A 164 -0.41 -14.14 2.03
N HIS A 165 -0.42 -13.59 0.83
CA HIS A 165 0.61 -12.71 0.31
C HIS A 165 0.13 -11.27 0.22
N ILE A 166 -1.14 -11.06 -0.13
CA ILE A 166 -1.75 -9.72 -0.05
C ILE A 166 -1.96 -9.40 1.44
N THR A 167 -1.32 -8.33 1.90
CA THR A 167 -1.42 -7.83 3.28
C THR A 167 -1.71 -6.33 3.28
N CYS A 168 -2.16 -5.78 4.41
CA CYS A 168 -2.30 -4.33 4.59
C CYS A 168 -1.00 -3.58 4.25
N HIS A 169 0.15 -4.16 4.58
CA HIS A 169 1.44 -3.58 4.29
C HIS A 169 1.73 -3.55 2.77
N THR A 170 1.41 -4.62 2.05
CA THR A 170 1.55 -4.62 0.58
C THR A 170 0.58 -3.64 -0.07
N LEU A 171 -0.70 -3.61 0.34
CA LEU A 171 -1.69 -2.70 -0.20
C LEU A 171 -1.29 -1.24 0.01
N ARG A 172 -0.72 -0.91 1.17
CA ARG A 172 -0.24 0.44 1.47
C ARG A 172 0.87 0.91 0.52
N HIS A 173 1.85 0.05 0.23
CA HIS A 173 3.09 0.46 -0.42
C HIS A 173 3.18 0.08 -1.90
N MET A 174 2.19 -0.65 -2.42
CA MET A 174 2.10 -0.97 -3.84
C MET A 174 1.96 0.32 -4.67
N SER A 175 2.56 0.37 -5.84
CA SER A 175 2.39 1.52 -6.73
C SER A 175 0.93 1.60 -7.21
N ASP A 176 0.45 2.80 -7.55
CA ASP A 176 -0.89 2.92 -8.14
C ASP A 176 -1.00 2.19 -9.49
N ILE A 177 0.10 2.14 -10.25
CA ILE A 177 0.17 1.44 -11.54
C ILE A 177 -0.06 -0.06 -11.32
N ASP A 178 0.65 -0.67 -10.37
CA ASP A 178 0.48 -2.10 -10.06
C ASP A 178 -0.90 -2.38 -9.48
N PHE A 179 -1.37 -1.53 -8.56
CA PHE A 179 -2.65 -1.75 -7.90
C PHE A 179 -3.83 -1.63 -8.88
N GLN A 180 -3.89 -0.56 -9.67
CA GLN A 180 -4.98 -0.30 -10.60
C GLN A 180 -4.85 -1.13 -11.88
N GLY A 181 -3.66 -1.15 -12.49
CA GLY A 181 -3.44 -1.74 -13.80
C GLY A 181 -3.25 -3.25 -13.79
N VAL A 182 -2.89 -3.85 -12.64
CA VAL A 182 -2.60 -5.29 -12.55
C VAL A 182 -3.51 -5.97 -11.54
N ILE A 183 -3.46 -5.55 -10.28
CA ILE A 183 -4.14 -6.26 -9.17
C ILE A 183 -5.66 -6.14 -9.27
N LEU A 184 -6.19 -4.93 -9.50
CA LEU A 184 -7.64 -4.74 -9.66
C LEU A 184 -8.18 -5.36 -10.96
N GLN A 185 -7.39 -5.34 -12.03
CA GLN A 185 -7.78 -5.97 -13.29
C GLN A 185 -7.90 -7.49 -13.12
N GLU A 186 -6.89 -8.14 -12.52
CA GLU A 186 -6.95 -9.58 -12.23
C GLU A 186 -8.14 -9.93 -11.31
N ALA A 187 -8.39 -9.11 -10.30
CA ALA A 187 -9.54 -9.30 -9.41
C ALA A 187 -10.88 -9.30 -10.17
N ALA A 188 -11.03 -8.39 -11.13
CA ALA A 188 -12.21 -8.32 -11.99
C ALA A 188 -12.30 -9.52 -12.94
N ASP A 189 -11.20 -9.85 -13.62
CA ASP A 189 -11.14 -10.97 -14.58
C ASP A 189 -11.42 -12.30 -13.89
N ALA A 190 -10.84 -12.53 -12.71
CA ALA A 190 -11.12 -13.70 -11.89
C ALA A 190 -12.60 -13.77 -11.47
N LYS A 191 -13.21 -12.64 -11.09
CA LYS A 191 -14.63 -12.62 -10.74
C LYS A 191 -15.53 -12.90 -11.94
N ILE A 192 -15.21 -12.34 -13.11
CA ILE A 192 -15.93 -12.59 -14.36
C ILE A 192 -15.83 -14.07 -14.74
N LYS A 193 -14.63 -14.65 -14.69
CA LYS A 193 -14.40 -16.07 -14.99
C LYS A 193 -15.21 -16.98 -14.06
N GLU A 194 -15.26 -16.64 -12.77
CA GLU A 194 -16.08 -17.36 -11.80
C GLU A 194 -17.57 -17.31 -12.18
N LEU A 195 -18.09 -16.12 -12.52
CA LEU A 195 -19.49 -15.93 -12.93
C LEU A 195 -19.85 -16.66 -14.23
N ILE A 196 -18.92 -16.75 -15.20
CA ILE A 196 -19.12 -17.48 -16.46
C ILE A 196 -19.10 -18.99 -16.24
N ASN A 197 -18.26 -19.48 -15.33
CA ASN A 197 -18.08 -20.91 -15.08
C ASN A 197 -19.08 -21.49 -14.06
N PHE A 198 -20.02 -20.69 -13.55
CA PHE A 198 -21.13 -21.25 -12.77
C PHE A 198 -21.99 -22.12 -13.69
N PRO A 199 -22.21 -23.41 -13.36
CA PRO A 199 -23.14 -24.22 -14.12
C PRO A 199 -24.51 -23.54 -14.10
N SER A 200 -25.07 -23.36 -15.28
CA SER A 200 -26.44 -22.90 -15.47
C SER A 200 -27.38 -24.05 -15.14
N ASP A 201 -27.48 -24.37 -13.85
CA ASP A 201 -28.53 -25.24 -13.36
C ASP A 201 -29.82 -24.39 -13.22
N PHE A 202 -30.47 -24.18 -14.37
CA PHE A 202 -31.88 -23.77 -14.48
C PHE A 202 -32.64 -24.82 -15.27
#